data_AF-A0A953F708-F1
#
_entry.id   AF-A0A953F708-F1
#
_cell.length_a   1.000
_cell.length_b   1.000
_cell.length_c   1.000
_cell.angle_alpha   90.00
_cell.angle_beta   90.00
_cell.angle_gamma   90.00
#
_symmetry.space_group_name_H-M   'P 1'
#
loop_
_entity.id
_entity.type
_entity.pdbx_description
1 polymer ?
#
loop_
_entity_poly.entity_id
_entity_poly.type
_entity_poly.pdbx_seq_one_letter_code
_entity_poly.pdbx_strand_id
1 'polypeptide(L)'
;MVLKEKINELEVVEADMLLSAIKYWHTDNEFFRSPFPNYVQESSGKEAISAFIDWTKSIPADEAKKMEQDVFIEKFEELLFNAASKLVKTEDEKLTLLYPFLPRLGDTMSKSHGDNTSEDGQIIDRSIIKSGDESFLELKVKSNISDEIWKTSFELPI
;
A
#
# COMPACT_ATOMS: atom_id res chain seq x y z
N MET A 1 -6.17 -25.00 -2.18
CA MET A 1 -5.45 -26.29 -1.99
C MET A 1 -4.15 -26.29 -2.78
N VAL A 2 -4.21 -26.21 -4.12
CA VAL A 2 -3.00 -26.28 -5.00
C VAL A 2 -1.92 -25.22 -4.73
N LEU A 3 -2.27 -23.97 -4.42
CA LEU A 3 -1.26 -22.93 -4.19
C LEU A 3 -0.50 -23.09 -2.87
N LYS A 4 -1.19 -23.52 -1.81
CA LYS A 4 -0.58 -23.73 -0.48
C LYS A 4 0.44 -24.87 -0.54
N GLU A 5 0.09 -25.95 -1.23
CA GLU A 5 0.98 -27.09 -1.48
C GLU A 5 2.23 -26.65 -2.25
N LYS A 6 2.07 -25.91 -3.36
CA LYS A 6 3.19 -25.40 -4.16
C LYS A 6 4.14 -24.46 -3.41
N ILE A 7 3.63 -23.66 -2.47
CA ILE A 7 4.50 -22.79 -1.66
C ILE A 7 5.29 -23.65 -0.66
N ASN A 8 4.62 -24.60 0.01
CA ASN A 8 5.28 -25.48 0.97
C ASN A 8 6.37 -26.37 0.32
N GLU A 9 6.19 -26.75 -0.94
CA GLU A 9 7.20 -27.47 -1.73
C GLU A 9 8.51 -26.67 -1.94
N LEU A 10 8.51 -25.34 -1.77
CA LEU A 10 9.72 -24.54 -1.90
C LEU A 10 10.69 -24.72 -0.73
N GLU A 11 10.22 -25.20 0.43
CA GLU A 11 11.00 -25.42 1.65
C GLU A 11 11.81 -24.19 2.15
N VAL A 12 11.44 -22.97 1.73
CA VAL A 12 12.10 -21.72 2.14
C VAL A 12 11.21 -20.79 2.95
N VAL A 13 9.88 -20.91 2.82
CA VAL A 13 8.91 -20.12 3.58
C VAL A 13 7.64 -20.94 3.78
N GLU A 14 7.00 -20.78 4.94
CA GLU A 14 5.71 -21.43 5.18
C GLU A 14 4.60 -20.68 4.44
N ALA A 15 3.72 -21.42 3.76
CA ALA A 15 2.61 -20.80 3.02
C ALA A 15 1.69 -19.96 3.91
N ASP A 16 1.54 -20.33 5.19
CA ASP A 16 0.71 -19.58 6.14
C ASP A 16 1.29 -18.20 6.47
N MET A 17 2.61 -17.99 6.33
CA MET A 17 3.20 -16.66 6.46
C MET A 17 2.78 -15.74 5.30
N LEU A 18 2.83 -16.24 4.06
CA LEU A 18 2.41 -15.45 2.89
C LEU A 18 0.90 -15.14 2.93
N LEU A 19 0.08 -16.12 3.33
CA LEU A 19 -1.35 -15.92 3.50
C LEU A 19 -1.65 -14.92 4.63
N SER A 20 -0.83 -14.90 5.69
CA SER A 20 -0.93 -13.91 6.75
C SER A 20 -0.58 -12.52 6.26
N ALA A 21 0.45 -12.35 5.44
CA ALA A 21 0.79 -11.08 4.81
C ALA A 21 -0.33 -10.56 3.88
N ILE A 22 -0.90 -11.43 3.04
CA ILE A 22 -2.09 -11.09 2.22
C ILE A 22 -3.21 -10.59 3.13
N LYS A 23 -3.54 -11.35 4.17
CA LYS A 23 -4.64 -11.01 5.08
C LYS A 23 -4.39 -9.67 5.78
N TYR A 24 -3.16 -9.44 6.25
CA TYR A 24 -2.76 -8.21 6.90
C TYR A 24 -2.99 -6.99 6.00
N TRP A 25 -2.58 -7.07 4.73
CA TRP A 25 -2.72 -5.95 3.79
C TRP A 25 -4.13 -5.78 3.22
N HIS A 26 -4.89 -6.86 3.07
CA HIS A 26 -6.25 -6.83 2.50
C HIS A 26 -7.35 -6.53 3.54
N THR A 27 -7.00 -6.42 4.81
CA THR A 27 -7.97 -6.19 5.89
C THR A 27 -7.68 -4.87 6.58
N ASP A 28 -8.71 -4.04 6.74
CA ASP A 28 -8.65 -2.89 7.63
C ASP A 28 -8.36 -3.36 9.07
N ASN A 29 -7.53 -2.62 9.78
CA ASN A 29 -7.24 -2.86 11.19
C ASN A 29 -7.15 -1.53 11.95
N GLU A 30 -6.78 -1.60 13.23
CA GLU A 30 -6.72 -0.42 14.10
C GLU A 30 -5.64 0.59 13.70
N PHE A 31 -4.61 0.16 12.97
CA PHE A 31 -3.48 1.00 12.58
C PHE A 31 -3.63 1.59 11.18
N PHE A 32 -4.25 0.86 10.25
CA PHE A 32 -4.43 1.33 8.88
C PHE A 32 -5.64 0.69 8.19
N ARG A 33 -6.15 1.40 7.19
CA ARG A 33 -7.10 0.86 6.21
C ARG A 33 -6.34 0.14 5.11
N SER A 34 -6.84 -0.99 4.63
CA SER A 34 -6.27 -1.69 3.49
C SER A 34 -6.03 -0.73 2.33
N PRO A 35 -4.82 -0.69 1.74
CA PRO A 35 -4.58 0.11 0.54
C PRO A 35 -5.10 -0.57 -0.74
N PHE A 36 -5.65 -1.79 -0.64
CA PHE A 36 -6.10 -2.60 -1.76
C PHE A 36 -7.62 -2.50 -1.93
N PRO A 37 -8.11 -1.92 -3.04
CA PRO A 37 -9.54 -1.98 -3.36
C PRO A 37 -10.07 -3.42 -3.38
N ASN A 38 -11.27 -3.64 -2.86
CA ASN A 38 -11.86 -4.99 -2.75
C ASN A 38 -11.84 -5.79 -4.07
N TYR A 39 -12.00 -5.10 -5.22
CA TYR A 39 -12.03 -5.76 -6.53
C TYR A 39 -10.64 -6.23 -7.01
N VAL A 40 -9.53 -5.73 -6.46
CA VAL A 40 -8.18 -6.17 -6.83
C VAL A 40 -7.66 -7.29 -5.93
N GLN A 41 -8.11 -7.36 -4.67
CA GLN A 41 -7.52 -8.20 -3.61
C GLN A 41 -7.34 -9.68 -4.02
N GLU A 42 -8.37 -10.33 -4.54
CA GLU A 42 -8.26 -11.74 -4.93
C GLU A 42 -7.25 -11.94 -6.08
N SER A 43 -7.26 -11.03 -7.05
CA SER A 43 -6.43 -11.12 -8.24
C SER A 43 -4.96 -10.82 -7.93
N SER A 44 -4.70 -9.74 -7.18
CA SER A 44 -3.35 -9.37 -6.74
C SER A 44 -2.73 -10.46 -5.88
N GLY A 45 -3.50 -11.07 -4.96
CA GLY A 45 -3.00 -12.17 -4.13
C GLY A 45 -2.58 -13.40 -4.94
N LYS A 46 -3.37 -13.80 -5.94
CA LYS A 46 -3.01 -14.93 -6.83
C LYS A 46 -1.79 -14.64 -7.68
N GLU A 47 -1.73 -13.43 -8.25
CA GLU A 47 -0.63 -13.01 -9.13
C GLU A 47 0.68 -12.88 -8.34
N ALA A 48 0.61 -12.34 -7.11
CA ALA A 48 1.75 -12.25 -6.21
C ALA A 48 2.30 -13.62 -5.81
N ILE A 49 1.44 -14.59 -5.46
CA ILE A 49 1.88 -15.95 -5.15
C ILE A 49 2.57 -16.60 -6.35
N SER A 50 2.02 -16.44 -7.56
CA SER A 50 2.65 -16.98 -8.76
C SER A 50 4.02 -16.35 -8.99
N ALA A 51 4.11 -15.02 -8.95
CA ALA A 51 5.35 -14.30 -9.14
C ALA A 51 6.39 -14.63 -8.05
N PHE A 52 5.95 -14.87 -6.81
CA PHE A 52 6.81 -15.27 -5.71
C PHE A 52 7.41 -16.65 -5.93
N ILE A 53 6.59 -17.65 -6.32
CA ILE A 53 7.08 -18.99 -6.66
C ILE A 53 8.12 -18.92 -7.79
N ASP A 54 7.86 -18.12 -8.82
CA ASP A 54 8.79 -17.95 -9.94
C ASP A 54 10.09 -17.26 -9.51
N TRP A 55 9.99 -16.22 -8.67
CA TRP A 55 11.15 -15.54 -8.09
C TRP A 55 11.98 -16.50 -7.23
N THR A 56 11.38 -17.26 -6.32
CA THR A 56 12.10 -18.22 -5.48
C THR A 56 12.83 -19.27 -6.31
N LYS A 57 12.22 -19.77 -7.38
CA LYS A 57 12.85 -20.74 -8.29
C LYS A 57 14.02 -20.17 -9.09
N SER A 58 14.12 -18.86 -9.20
CA SER A 58 15.25 -18.19 -9.85
C SER A 58 16.50 -18.11 -8.96
N ILE A 59 16.36 -18.38 -7.66
CA ILE A 59 17.44 -18.33 -6.68
C ILE A 59 18.06 -19.73 -6.55
N PRO A 60 19.40 -19.86 -6.58
CA PRO A 60 20.07 -21.13 -6.27
C PRO A 60 19.67 -21.66 -4.89
N ALA A 61 19.40 -22.96 -4.77
CA ALA A 61 18.85 -23.56 -3.54
C ALA A 61 19.76 -23.38 -2.31
N ASP A 62 21.07 -23.33 -2.49
CA ASP A 62 22.05 -23.11 -1.41
C ASP A 62 22.14 -21.63 -0.99
N GLU A 63 21.80 -20.70 -1.88
CA GLU A 63 21.64 -19.28 -1.55
C GLU A 63 20.31 -19.03 -0.83
N ALA A 64 19.21 -19.60 -1.34
CA ALA A 64 17.88 -19.45 -0.76
C ALA A 64 17.83 -19.93 0.71
N LYS A 65 18.53 -21.02 1.04
CA LYS A 65 18.63 -21.54 2.42
C LYS A 65 19.40 -20.66 3.39
N LYS A 66 20.19 -19.70 2.90
CA LYS A 66 20.95 -18.74 3.72
C LYS A 66 20.20 -17.42 3.92
N MET A 67 19.09 -17.24 3.23
CA MET A 67 18.28 -16.03 3.33
C MET A 67 17.40 -16.12 4.58
N GLU A 68 17.28 -15.01 5.28
CA GLU A 68 16.36 -14.87 6.41
C GLU A 68 14.91 -14.86 5.93
N GLN A 69 13.99 -15.29 6.78
CA GLN A 69 12.55 -15.33 6.47
C GLN A 69 12.01 -13.96 6.06
N ASP A 70 12.47 -12.90 6.72
CA ASP A 70 12.03 -11.52 6.46
C ASP A 70 12.29 -11.10 5.00
N VAL A 71 13.37 -11.59 4.37
CA VAL A 71 13.66 -11.29 2.96
C VAL A 71 12.59 -11.87 2.03
N PHE A 72 12.07 -13.06 2.34
CA PHE A 72 11.00 -13.67 1.56
C PHE A 72 9.68 -12.91 1.76
N ILE A 73 9.39 -12.47 2.98
CA ILE A 73 8.16 -11.72 3.28
C ILE A 73 8.20 -10.33 2.62
N GLU A 74 9.29 -9.59 2.79
CA GLU A 74 9.47 -8.28 2.14
C GLU A 74 9.34 -8.39 0.63
N LYS A 75 9.98 -9.40 0.02
CA LYS A 75 9.86 -9.61 -1.42
C LYS A 75 8.44 -9.99 -1.84
N PHE A 76 7.76 -10.80 -1.05
CA PHE A 76 6.37 -11.16 -1.32
C PHE A 76 5.46 -9.92 -1.26
N GLU A 77 5.63 -9.05 -0.26
CA GLU A 77 4.89 -7.80 -0.16
C GLU A 77 5.16 -6.88 -1.36
N GLU A 78 6.42 -6.72 -1.79
CA GLU A 78 6.78 -5.99 -3.01
C GLU A 78 6.01 -6.52 -4.23
N LEU A 79 5.96 -7.85 -4.41
CA LEU A 79 5.24 -8.50 -5.50
C LEU A 79 3.72 -8.30 -5.38
N LEU A 80 3.17 -8.31 -4.16
CA LEU A 80 1.76 -8.07 -3.89
C LEU A 80 1.32 -6.65 -4.27
N PHE A 81 2.09 -5.64 -3.85
CA PHE A 81 1.84 -4.25 -4.21
C PHE A 81 2.02 -4.01 -5.72
N ASN A 82 3.04 -4.61 -6.34
CA ASN A 82 3.26 -4.51 -7.78
C ASN A 82 2.17 -5.19 -8.61
N ALA A 83 1.60 -6.31 -8.14
CA ALA A 83 0.45 -6.93 -8.78
C ALA A 83 -0.78 -6.01 -8.70
N ALA A 84 -1.09 -5.48 -7.51
CA ALA A 84 -2.23 -4.58 -7.34
C ALA A 84 -2.10 -3.28 -8.14
N SER A 85 -0.90 -2.69 -8.24
CA SER A 85 -0.68 -1.43 -8.96
C SER A 85 -1.00 -1.52 -10.45
N LYS A 86 -0.93 -2.73 -11.04
CA LYS A 86 -1.31 -3.02 -12.43
C LYS A 86 -2.82 -3.21 -12.61
N LEU A 87 -3.55 -3.48 -11.53
CA LEU A 87 -4.98 -3.83 -11.56
C LEU A 87 -5.90 -2.65 -11.20
N VAL A 88 -5.40 -1.69 -10.42
CA VAL A 88 -6.17 -0.51 -10.04
C VAL A 88 -6.46 0.41 -11.22
N LYS A 89 -7.57 1.14 -11.15
CA LYS A 89 -8.15 1.85 -12.31
C LYS A 89 -7.92 3.35 -12.25
N THR A 90 -7.73 3.90 -11.05
CA THR A 90 -7.59 5.34 -10.84
C THR A 90 -6.21 5.70 -10.33
N GLU A 91 -5.79 6.93 -10.62
CA GLU A 91 -4.53 7.46 -10.07
C GLU A 91 -4.59 7.55 -8.54
N ASP A 92 -5.76 7.82 -7.96
CA ASP A 92 -5.93 7.83 -6.51
C ASP A 92 -5.67 6.47 -5.87
N GLU A 93 -6.19 5.38 -6.46
CA GLU A 93 -5.90 4.04 -5.98
C GLU A 93 -4.41 3.69 -6.11
N LYS A 94 -3.75 4.11 -7.20
CA LYS A 94 -2.29 3.94 -7.37
C LYS A 94 -1.51 4.68 -6.28
N LEU A 95 -1.87 5.93 -6.01
CA LEU A 95 -1.26 6.71 -4.92
C LEU A 95 -1.47 6.04 -3.56
N THR A 96 -2.63 5.41 -3.34
CA THR A 96 -2.92 4.68 -2.10
C THR A 96 -2.04 3.46 -1.96
N LEU A 97 -1.77 2.74 -3.05
CA LEU A 97 -0.86 1.59 -3.03
C LEU A 97 0.60 2.03 -2.82
N LEU A 98 1.04 3.10 -3.46
CA LEU A 98 2.41 3.61 -3.31
C LEU A 98 2.67 4.17 -1.91
N TYR A 99 1.66 4.81 -1.33
CA TYR A 99 1.78 5.48 -0.04
C TYR A 99 0.63 5.08 0.91
N PRO A 100 0.62 3.83 1.39
CA PRO A 100 -0.51 3.23 2.10
C PRO A 100 -0.86 3.92 3.42
N PHE A 101 0.12 4.59 4.03
CA PHE A 101 0.00 5.29 5.31
C PHE A 101 -0.28 6.79 5.16
N LEU A 102 -0.35 7.31 3.93
CA LEU A 102 -0.65 8.73 3.71
C LEU A 102 -2.17 8.97 3.62
N PRO A 103 -2.62 10.20 3.95
CA PRO A 103 -4.02 10.59 3.84
C PRO A 103 -4.64 10.30 2.46
N ARG A 104 -5.89 9.84 2.47
CA ARG A 104 -6.67 9.41 1.30
C ARG A 104 -7.85 10.33 1.07
N LEU A 105 -8.48 10.21 -0.10
CA LEU A 105 -9.75 10.89 -0.37
C LEU A 105 -10.79 10.55 0.71
N GLY A 106 -11.50 11.56 1.17
CA GLY A 106 -12.52 11.47 2.22
C GLY A 106 -11.99 11.53 3.65
N ASP A 107 -10.67 11.50 3.88
CA ASP A 107 -10.12 11.64 5.22
C ASP A 107 -10.32 13.05 5.77
N THR A 108 -10.52 13.13 7.08
CA THR A 108 -10.63 14.41 7.80
C THR A 108 -9.24 14.98 8.09
N MET A 109 -9.07 16.27 7.85
CA MET A 109 -7.89 17.04 8.20
C MET A 109 -8.32 18.29 8.97
N SER A 110 -7.65 18.57 10.08
CA SER A 110 -7.89 19.77 10.88
C SER A 110 -6.94 20.90 10.47
N LYS A 111 -7.50 22.08 10.20
CA LYS A 111 -6.74 23.32 10.05
C LYS A 111 -6.40 23.82 11.45
N SER A 112 -5.18 23.55 11.92
CA SER A 112 -4.70 24.17 13.15
C SER A 112 -4.36 25.63 12.84
N HIS A 113 -5.22 26.54 13.27
CA HIS A 113 -4.86 27.94 13.44
C HIS A 113 -4.45 28.15 14.89
N GLY A 114 -3.38 28.92 15.10
CA GLY A 114 -2.82 29.22 16.43
C GLY A 114 -3.79 29.86 17.43
N ASP A 115 -5.04 30.12 17.03
CA ASP A 115 -6.14 30.63 17.86
C ASP A 115 -7.33 29.65 17.83
N ASN A 116 -7.39 28.73 18.81
CA ASN A 116 -8.56 28.01 19.39
C ASN A 116 -9.79 27.63 18.51
N THR A 117 -9.68 27.62 17.19
CA THR A 117 -10.73 27.26 16.25
C THR A 117 -10.12 26.31 15.22
N SER A 118 -10.22 25.02 15.52
CA SER A 118 -9.90 23.96 14.56
C SER A 118 -11.06 23.86 13.58
N GLU A 119 -10.82 24.24 12.33
CA GLU A 119 -11.76 23.98 11.24
C GLU A 119 -11.39 22.64 10.59
N ASP A 120 -12.31 21.68 10.69
CA ASP A 120 -12.15 20.38 10.05
C ASP A 120 -12.65 20.44 8.60
N GLY A 121 -12.00 19.68 7.75
CA GLY A 121 -12.42 19.48 6.37
C GLY A 121 -12.09 18.10 5.86
N GLN A 122 -12.62 17.77 4.68
CA GLN A 122 -12.40 16.50 4.02
C GLN A 122 -11.46 16.64 2.83
N ILE A 123 -10.55 15.69 2.66
CA ILE A 123 -9.71 15.62 1.48
C ILE A 123 -10.58 15.29 0.27
N ILE A 124 -10.64 16.21 -0.69
CA ILE A 124 -11.44 16.07 -1.91
C ILE A 124 -10.59 15.80 -3.16
N ASP A 125 -9.29 16.04 -3.08
CA ASP A 125 -8.35 15.80 -4.18
C ASP A 125 -6.94 15.63 -3.62
N ARG A 126 -6.11 14.85 -4.32
CA ARG A 126 -4.70 14.70 -4.01
C ARG A 126 -3.87 14.38 -5.24
N SER A 127 -2.65 14.88 -5.26
CA SER A 127 -1.75 14.70 -6.41
C SER A 127 -0.29 14.82 -6.00
N ILE A 128 0.60 14.16 -6.74
CA ILE A 128 2.05 14.37 -6.59
C ILE A 128 2.44 15.64 -7.34
N ILE A 129 3.12 16.55 -6.64
CA ILE A 129 3.78 17.72 -7.23
C ILE A 129 5.29 17.58 -7.04
N LYS A 130 6.08 18.14 -7.97
CA LYS A 130 7.54 18.17 -7.88
C LYS A 130 8.02 19.60 -7.66
N SER A 131 8.98 19.77 -6.78
CA SER A 131 9.65 21.05 -6.54
C SER A 131 11.17 20.79 -6.47
N GLY A 132 11.85 21.04 -7.59
CA GLY A 132 13.25 20.64 -7.73
C GLY A 132 13.38 19.11 -7.79
N ASP A 133 14.23 18.56 -6.92
CA ASP A 133 14.47 17.13 -6.81
C ASP A 133 13.50 16.43 -5.83
N GLU A 134 12.71 17.21 -5.09
CA GLU A 134 11.77 16.70 -4.08
C GLU A 134 10.37 16.48 -4.68
N SER A 135 9.68 15.46 -4.18
CA SER A 135 8.29 15.16 -4.51
C SER A 135 7.42 15.36 -3.28
N PHE A 136 6.23 15.95 -3.47
CA PHE A 136 5.28 16.24 -2.40
C PHE A 136 3.91 15.67 -2.74
N LEU A 137 3.16 15.24 -1.73
CA LEU A 137 1.73 15.00 -1.87
C LEU A 137 0.98 16.29 -1.57
N GLU A 138 0.45 16.95 -2.60
CA GLU A 138 -0.49 18.07 -2.42
C GLU A 138 -1.88 17.50 -2.15
N LEU A 139 -2.55 18.05 -1.13
CA LEU A 139 -3.92 17.76 -0.76
C LEU A 139 -4.79 19.01 -0.94
N LYS A 140 -5.97 18.84 -1.52
CA LYS A 140 -7.05 19.84 -1.42
C LYS A 140 -8.07 19.38 -0.40
N VAL A 141 -8.34 20.23 0.56
CA VAL A 141 -9.25 19.94 1.67
C VAL A 141 -10.41 20.93 1.62
N LYS A 142 -11.63 20.41 1.62
CA LYS A 142 -12.85 21.20 1.66
C LYS A 142 -13.34 21.32 3.09
N SER A 143 -13.55 22.54 3.56
CA SER A 143 -14.14 22.81 4.87
C SER A 143 -15.50 22.15 5.04
N ASN A 144 -15.75 21.62 6.23
CA ASN A 144 -17.06 21.11 6.63
C ASN A 144 -18.05 22.23 6.99
N ILE A 145 -17.61 23.49 7.11
CA ILE A 145 -18.40 24.60 7.66
C ILE A 145 -18.51 25.78 6.67
N SER A 146 -17.42 26.15 6.01
CA SER A 146 -17.32 27.40 5.25
C SER A 146 -17.39 27.22 3.73
N ASP A 147 -17.54 25.98 3.23
CA ASP A 147 -17.36 25.59 1.81
C ASP A 147 -16.00 26.01 1.20
N GLU A 148 -15.09 26.59 1.99
CA GLU A 148 -13.73 26.98 1.60
C GLU A 148 -12.92 25.73 1.24
N ILE A 149 -12.05 25.85 0.22
CA ILE A 149 -11.06 24.84 -0.12
C ILE A 149 -9.68 25.41 0.17
N TRP A 150 -8.91 24.72 1.01
CA TRP A 150 -7.50 25.04 1.23
C TRP A 150 -6.59 23.93 0.71
N LYS A 151 -5.32 24.28 0.55
CA LYS A 151 -4.26 23.37 0.13
C LYS A 151 -3.25 23.15 1.24
N THR A 152 -2.71 21.95 1.30
CA THR A 152 -1.56 21.60 2.14
C THR A 152 -0.73 20.55 1.44
N SER A 153 0.52 20.38 1.84
CA SER A 153 1.41 19.38 1.24
C SER A 153 2.43 18.90 2.26
N PHE A 154 2.87 17.66 2.08
CA PHE A 154 4.01 17.09 2.82
C PHE A 154 4.92 16.36 1.84
N GLU A 155 6.20 16.34 2.18
CA GLU A 155 7.25 15.71 1.40
C GLU A 155 7.05 14.20 1.38
N LEU A 156 7.26 13.60 0.21
CA LEU A 156 7.22 12.16 0.01
C LEU A 156 8.62 11.59 0.23
N PRO A 157 8.75 10.45 0.92
CA PRO A 157 10.03 9.76 1.02
C PRO A 157 10.51 9.36 -0.38
N ILE A 158 11.82 9.54 -0.60
CA ILE A 158 12.54 9.16 -1.83
C ILE A 158 12.67 7.64 -1.91
#